data_AF-A0A843CQZ9-F1
#
_entry.id   AF-A0A843CQZ9-F1
#
_cell.length_a   1.000
_cell.length_b   1.000
_cell.length_c   1.000
_cell.angle_alpha   90.00
_cell.angle_beta   90.00
_cell.angle_gamma   90.00
#
_symmetry.space_group_name_H-M   'P 1'
#
loop_
_entity.id
_entity.type
_entity.pdbx_description
1 polymer ?
#
loop_
_entity_poly.entity_id
_entity_poly.type
_entity_poly.pdbx_seq_one_letter_code
_entity_poly.pdbx_strand_id
1 'polypeptide(L)'
;MKHIMELLGKTRVVVEDGKVVEVGEPALDWCPLFDKVRGIKQITAEEVRKNTEFRIRDFGLFTDHRQLDGFDDFVSFGASEVMYSGLEHGLLDMTVTACDGAGTVLTANPSLVQGIGARISGLVYTEPIPETIAAIRQRNGFVLDENTAVIDPVSGVKAAYVIGFKKIAVTVADLKTAEEIRAWQESLKKEKGDVPQIIIIGVHTTGFRECEAGKFAEVTDICTLCASESLRTIRPLAQVGTAVPLVAFSQAGKELLLERAKYVKSPVLVSTPPLPELPEQKQPRRLS
;
A
#
# COMPACT_ATOMS: atom_id res chain seq x y z
N MET A 1 -7.60 22.88 -2.62
CA MET A 1 -7.36 21.61 -1.92
C MET A 1 -6.04 21.02 -2.37
N LYS A 2 -5.12 20.82 -1.43
CA LYS A 2 -3.73 20.40 -1.64
C LYS A 2 -3.55 18.94 -1.27
N HIS A 3 -2.84 18.22 -2.13
CA HIS A 3 -2.49 16.82 -1.94
C HIS A 3 -1.04 16.60 -2.34
N ILE A 4 -0.33 15.74 -1.60
CA ILE A 4 1.07 15.41 -1.85
C ILE A 4 1.19 13.89 -1.91
N MET A 5 1.81 13.39 -2.97
CA MET A 5 2.14 11.98 -3.09
C MET A 5 3.55 11.78 -3.63
N GLU A 6 4.08 10.59 -3.36
CA GLU A 6 5.27 10.04 -3.98
C GLU A 6 4.86 8.91 -4.93
N LEU A 7 5.25 9.02 -6.19
CA LEU A 7 5.01 8.00 -7.21
C LEU A 7 6.20 7.93 -8.17
N LEU A 8 6.26 6.88 -9.00
CA LEU A 8 7.21 6.75 -10.12
C LEU A 8 8.63 7.17 -9.76
N GLY A 9 9.40 6.27 -9.14
CA GLY A 9 10.76 6.60 -8.73
C GLY A 9 10.84 7.46 -7.48
N LYS A 10 9.83 7.38 -6.60
CA LYS A 10 9.74 8.19 -5.37
C LYS A 10 9.78 9.70 -5.66
N THR A 11 9.23 10.10 -6.80
CA THR A 11 9.10 11.51 -7.15
C THR A 11 7.97 12.13 -6.36
N ARG A 12 8.28 13.21 -5.64
CA ARG A 12 7.29 14.04 -4.97
C ARG A 12 6.46 14.81 -6.00
N VAL A 13 5.14 14.76 -5.85
CA VAL A 13 4.18 15.51 -6.68
C VAL A 13 3.19 16.23 -5.79
N VAL A 14 2.91 17.49 -6.12
CA VAL A 14 1.88 18.30 -5.48
C VAL A 14 0.75 18.54 -6.46
N VAL A 15 -0.46 18.23 -6.00
CA VAL A 15 -1.70 18.51 -6.72
C VAL A 15 -2.50 19.52 -5.91
N GLU A 16 -2.88 20.62 -6.55
CA GLU A 16 -3.77 21.64 -5.98
C GLU A 16 -4.99 21.79 -6.87
N ASP A 17 -6.18 21.61 -6.30
CA ASP A 17 -7.47 21.72 -6.99
C ASP A 17 -7.53 20.87 -8.28
N GLY A 18 -7.11 19.62 -8.18
CA GLY A 18 -7.07 18.67 -9.30
C GLY A 18 -6.03 19.00 -10.38
N LYS A 19 -5.07 19.90 -10.12
CA LYS A 19 -4.01 20.26 -11.07
C LYS A 19 -2.63 19.99 -10.51
N VAL A 20 -1.75 19.42 -11.33
CA VAL A 20 -0.35 19.19 -10.95
C VAL A 20 0.40 20.51 -10.93
N VAL A 21 0.72 21.02 -9.74
CA VAL A 21 1.43 22.31 -9.58
C VAL A 21 2.93 22.12 -9.39
N GLU A 22 3.38 20.97 -8.88
CA GLU A 22 4.79 20.69 -8.64
C GLU A 22 5.10 19.22 -8.94
N VAL A 23 6.25 18.98 -9.57
CA VAL A 23 6.85 17.65 -9.74
C VAL A 23 8.33 17.78 -9.42
N GLY A 24 8.80 17.02 -8.44
CA GLY A 24 10.20 16.98 -8.05
C GLY A 24 11.05 16.10 -8.96
N GLU A 25 12.32 15.93 -8.58
CA GLU A 25 13.22 15.02 -9.28
C GLU A 25 12.96 13.56 -8.85
N PRO A 26 12.93 12.61 -9.79
CA PRO A 26 12.88 11.18 -9.46
C PRO A 26 14.17 10.72 -8.79
N ALA A 27 14.06 9.76 -7.88
CA ALA A 27 15.21 9.07 -7.28
C ALA A 27 15.66 7.84 -8.11
N LEU A 28 14.81 7.37 -9.02
CA LEU A 28 15.05 6.22 -9.89
C LEU A 28 14.91 6.65 -11.36
N ASP A 29 15.73 6.09 -12.24
CA ASP A 29 15.63 6.32 -13.68
C ASP A 29 14.76 5.26 -14.38
N TRP A 30 14.55 4.09 -13.77
CA TRP A 30 13.72 3.02 -14.33
C TRP A 30 13.07 2.13 -13.27
N CYS A 31 11.83 1.72 -13.53
CA CYS A 31 11.09 0.76 -12.70
C CYS A 31 10.37 -0.28 -13.58
N PRO A 32 10.63 -1.58 -13.38
CA PRO A 32 10.04 -2.66 -14.19
C PRO A 32 8.51 -2.73 -14.10
N LEU A 33 7.93 -2.33 -12.96
CA LEU A 33 6.48 -2.29 -12.79
C LEU A 33 5.84 -1.25 -13.71
N PHE A 34 6.40 -0.05 -13.77
CA PHE A 34 5.87 1.04 -14.59
C PHE A 34 6.20 0.89 -16.07
N ASP A 35 7.33 0.27 -16.42
CA ASP A 35 7.58 -0.17 -17.79
C ASP A 35 6.49 -1.15 -18.24
N LYS A 36 6.23 -2.21 -17.46
CA LYS A 36 5.20 -3.20 -17.80
C LYS A 36 3.78 -2.61 -17.89
N VAL A 37 3.40 -1.77 -16.93
CA VAL A 37 2.00 -1.33 -16.76
C VAL A 37 1.68 -0.02 -17.52
N ARG A 38 2.71 0.78 -17.85
CA ARG A 38 2.56 2.10 -18.48
C ARG A 38 3.50 2.35 -19.66
N GLY A 39 4.44 1.46 -19.95
CA GLY A 39 5.43 1.63 -21.02
C GLY A 39 6.51 2.67 -20.70
N ILE A 40 6.65 3.06 -19.43
CA ILE A 40 7.61 4.10 -19.01
C ILE A 40 9.00 3.47 -18.89
N LYS A 41 9.82 3.65 -19.93
CA LYS A 41 11.20 3.13 -20.01
C LYS A 41 12.25 4.03 -19.37
N GLN A 42 11.92 5.30 -19.15
CA GLN A 42 12.76 6.25 -18.43
C GLN A 42 11.86 7.13 -17.58
N ILE A 43 12.17 7.22 -16.29
CA ILE A 43 11.43 8.04 -15.35
C ILE A 43 12.05 9.44 -15.36
N THR A 44 11.27 10.41 -15.81
CA THR A 44 11.61 11.84 -15.81
C THR A 44 10.49 12.62 -15.13
N ALA A 45 10.77 13.84 -14.66
CA ALA A 45 9.73 14.72 -14.11
C ALA A 45 8.56 14.93 -15.09
N GLU A 46 8.83 14.97 -16.40
CA GLU A 46 7.80 15.07 -17.43
C GLU A 46 6.90 13.83 -17.49
N GLU A 47 7.48 12.62 -17.47
CA GLU A 47 6.71 11.38 -17.47
C GLU A 47 5.92 11.20 -16.17
N VAL A 48 6.45 11.65 -15.03
CA VAL A 48 5.74 11.68 -13.76
C VAL A 48 4.54 12.64 -13.81
N ARG A 49 4.70 13.84 -14.40
CA ARG A 49 3.61 14.80 -14.62
C ARG A 49 2.52 14.19 -15.48
N LYS A 50 2.87 13.67 -16.66
CA LYS A 50 1.93 13.02 -17.59
C LYS A 50 1.17 11.87 -16.93
N ASN A 51 1.87 11.03 -16.15
CA ASN A 51 1.23 9.93 -15.43
C ASN A 51 0.25 10.43 -14.37
N THR A 52 0.60 11.48 -13.63
CA THR A 52 -0.27 12.06 -12.62
C THR A 52 -1.51 12.67 -13.26
N GLU A 53 -1.35 13.49 -14.30
CA GLU A 53 -2.46 14.10 -15.05
C GLU A 53 -3.36 13.03 -15.69
N PHE A 54 -2.77 11.93 -16.19
CA PHE A 54 -3.53 10.77 -16.63
C PHE A 54 -4.41 10.22 -15.50
N ARG A 55 -3.87 10.02 -14.29
CA ARG A 55 -4.62 9.46 -13.15
C ARG A 55 -5.76 10.36 -12.70
N ILE A 56 -5.51 11.67 -12.65
CA ILE A 56 -6.53 12.68 -12.36
C ILE A 56 -7.67 12.58 -13.38
N ARG A 57 -7.35 12.56 -14.68
CA ARG A 57 -8.34 12.48 -15.76
C ARG A 57 -9.09 11.15 -15.81
N ASP A 58 -8.39 10.03 -15.64
CA ASP A 58 -8.90 8.68 -15.88
C ASP A 58 -9.82 8.20 -14.75
N PHE A 59 -9.47 8.48 -13.49
CA PHE A 59 -10.22 7.98 -12.33
C PHE A 59 -10.40 9.01 -11.20
N GLY A 60 -10.19 10.30 -11.49
CA GLY A 60 -10.52 11.39 -10.58
C GLY A 60 -9.62 11.49 -9.35
N LEU A 61 -8.37 11.02 -9.43
CA LEU A 61 -7.41 11.11 -8.32
C LEU A 61 -7.31 12.56 -7.82
N PHE A 62 -7.46 12.80 -6.51
CA PHE A 62 -7.46 14.14 -5.88
C PHE A 62 -8.58 15.08 -6.34
N THR A 63 -9.74 14.54 -6.76
CA THR A 63 -10.90 15.33 -7.19
C THR A 63 -12.19 14.80 -6.57
N ASP A 64 -13.27 15.57 -6.71
CA ASP A 64 -14.65 15.19 -6.35
C ASP A 64 -15.25 14.10 -7.25
N HIS A 65 -14.58 13.75 -8.36
CA HIS A 65 -14.96 12.67 -9.27
C HIS A 65 -14.17 11.38 -9.06
N ARG A 66 -13.58 11.20 -7.86
CA ARG A 66 -12.79 10.02 -7.51
C ARG A 66 -13.60 8.73 -7.69
N GLN A 67 -13.17 7.88 -8.62
CA GLN A 67 -13.83 6.58 -8.87
C GLN A 67 -13.42 5.55 -7.81
N LEU A 68 -14.35 4.94 -7.08
CA LEU A 68 -14.03 3.95 -6.03
C LEU A 68 -14.50 2.53 -6.36
N ASP A 69 -15.06 2.30 -7.56
CA ASP A 69 -15.56 0.99 -8.00
C ASP A 69 -15.04 0.63 -9.40
N GLY A 70 -15.32 -0.60 -9.82
CA GLY A 70 -15.09 -1.05 -11.20
C GLY A 70 -13.62 -1.34 -11.52
N PHE A 71 -12.80 -1.52 -10.48
CA PHE A 71 -11.39 -1.87 -10.64
C PHE A 71 -11.21 -3.38 -10.55
N ASP A 72 -10.75 -3.96 -11.66
CA ASP A 72 -10.10 -5.26 -11.65
C ASP A 72 -8.75 -5.20 -10.91
N ASP A 73 -8.14 -6.37 -10.75
CA ASP A 73 -6.74 -6.49 -10.33
C ASP A 73 -5.83 -5.54 -11.13
N PHE A 74 -5.11 -4.66 -10.43
CA PHE A 74 -4.10 -3.81 -11.06
C PHE A 74 -2.83 -4.61 -11.34
N VAL A 75 -2.48 -5.49 -10.41
CA VAL A 75 -1.40 -6.49 -10.51
C VAL A 75 -1.87 -7.80 -9.92
N SER A 76 -1.25 -8.93 -10.30
CA SER A 76 -1.61 -10.23 -9.74
C SER A 76 -1.45 -10.27 -8.21
N PHE A 77 -0.42 -9.62 -7.70
CA PHE A 77 -0.13 -9.49 -6.27
C PHE A 77 0.23 -8.04 -5.94
N GLY A 78 -0.68 -7.34 -5.28
CA GLY A 78 -0.49 -6.02 -4.70
C GLY A 78 -1.11 -5.98 -3.31
N ALA A 79 -0.81 -4.94 -2.54
CA ALA A 79 -1.31 -4.84 -1.17
C ALA A 79 -2.84 -4.83 -1.11
N SER A 80 -3.48 -4.06 -1.99
CA SER A 80 -4.94 -4.02 -2.14
C SER A 80 -5.52 -5.34 -2.59
N GLU A 81 -4.90 -6.02 -3.55
CA GLU A 81 -5.37 -7.31 -4.04
C GLU A 81 -5.29 -8.41 -2.97
N VAL A 82 -4.22 -8.39 -2.16
CA VAL A 82 -4.05 -9.32 -1.04
C VAL A 82 -5.10 -9.05 0.04
N MET A 83 -5.32 -7.78 0.39
CA MET A 83 -6.38 -7.38 1.33
C MET A 83 -7.78 -7.73 0.79
N TYR A 84 -8.03 -7.54 -0.51
CA TYR A 84 -9.28 -7.89 -1.17
C TYR A 84 -9.61 -9.37 -0.96
N SER A 85 -8.70 -10.28 -1.35
CA SER A 85 -8.92 -11.73 -1.15
C SER A 85 -8.98 -12.11 0.33
N GLY A 86 -8.24 -11.40 1.19
CA GLY A 86 -8.27 -11.63 2.62
C GLY A 86 -9.65 -11.36 3.23
N LEU A 87 -10.27 -10.24 2.84
CA LEU A 87 -11.63 -9.88 3.25
C LEU A 87 -12.66 -10.83 2.64
N GLU A 88 -12.58 -11.10 1.33
CA GLU A 88 -13.54 -11.95 0.62
C GLU A 88 -13.61 -13.38 1.18
N HIS A 89 -12.51 -13.89 1.72
CA HIS A 89 -12.41 -15.26 2.23
C HIS A 89 -12.27 -15.35 3.76
N GLY A 90 -12.52 -14.26 4.48
CA GLY A 90 -12.60 -14.25 5.95
C GLY A 90 -11.27 -14.46 6.68
N LEU A 91 -10.14 -14.25 6.00
CA LEU A 91 -8.82 -14.14 6.64
C LEU A 91 -8.63 -12.75 7.27
N LEU A 92 -9.35 -11.75 6.78
CA LEU A 92 -9.42 -10.41 7.32
C LEU A 92 -10.89 -10.05 7.57
N ASP A 93 -11.14 -9.24 8.60
CA ASP A 93 -12.45 -8.68 8.91
C ASP A 93 -12.49 -7.17 8.63
N MET A 94 -11.33 -6.51 8.61
CA MET A 94 -11.19 -5.06 8.45
C MET A 94 -9.85 -4.69 7.83
N THR A 95 -9.84 -3.58 7.09
CA THR A 95 -8.62 -2.97 6.55
C THR A 95 -8.49 -1.53 6.98
N VAL A 96 -7.26 -1.04 7.10
CA VAL A 96 -6.91 0.35 7.39
C VAL A 96 -5.96 0.81 6.30
N THR A 97 -6.43 1.70 5.42
CA THR A 97 -5.66 2.17 4.25
C THR A 97 -5.70 3.69 4.12
N ALA A 98 -4.75 4.25 3.38
CA ALA A 98 -4.74 5.68 3.05
C ALA A 98 -5.50 5.94 1.74
N CYS A 99 -6.35 6.95 1.72
CA CYS A 99 -7.16 7.35 0.58
C CYS A 99 -7.01 8.85 0.31
N ASP A 100 -6.82 9.20 -0.96
CA ASP A 100 -6.81 10.59 -1.38
C ASP A 100 -8.16 11.27 -1.14
N GLY A 101 -8.16 12.47 -0.55
CA GLY A 101 -9.39 13.16 -0.19
C GLY A 101 -10.06 12.68 1.10
N ALA A 102 -9.53 11.64 1.76
CA ALA A 102 -10.15 11.06 2.95
C ALA A 102 -9.17 10.64 4.06
N GLY A 103 -7.86 10.59 3.81
CA GLY A 103 -6.88 10.23 4.83
C GLY A 103 -6.96 8.75 5.18
N THR A 104 -7.06 8.41 6.46
CA THR A 104 -7.22 7.03 6.92
C THR A 104 -8.65 6.54 6.77
N VAL A 105 -8.82 5.47 6.01
CA VAL A 105 -10.10 4.80 5.76
C VAL A 105 -10.07 3.39 6.31
N LEU A 106 -11.11 3.06 7.05
CA LEU A 106 -11.43 1.73 7.54
C LEU A 106 -12.52 1.12 6.66
N THR A 107 -12.32 -0.09 6.15
CA THR A 107 -13.41 -0.80 5.45
C THR A 107 -13.25 -2.31 5.48
N ALA A 108 -14.39 -2.99 5.57
CA ALA A 108 -14.53 -4.43 5.38
C ALA A 108 -15.04 -4.79 3.96
N ASN A 109 -15.30 -3.78 3.10
CA ASN A 109 -15.75 -3.97 1.74
C ASN A 109 -14.54 -4.21 0.81
N PRO A 110 -14.36 -5.42 0.24
CA PRO A 110 -13.21 -5.73 -0.62
C PRO A 110 -13.11 -4.78 -1.82
N SER A 111 -14.24 -4.52 -2.50
CA SER A 111 -14.26 -3.66 -3.69
C SER A 111 -13.80 -2.23 -3.38
N LEU A 112 -14.15 -1.70 -2.19
CA LEU A 112 -13.69 -0.38 -1.76
C LEU A 112 -12.18 -0.36 -1.49
N VAL A 113 -11.63 -1.41 -0.85
CA VAL A 113 -10.17 -1.53 -0.64
C VAL A 113 -9.43 -1.49 -1.97
N GLN A 114 -9.93 -2.21 -2.97
CA GLN A 114 -9.36 -2.21 -4.31
C GLN A 114 -9.50 -0.84 -4.97
N GLY A 115 -10.67 -0.19 -4.88
CA GLY A 115 -10.89 1.14 -5.45
C GLY A 115 -10.00 2.24 -4.85
N ILE A 116 -9.65 2.12 -3.58
CA ILE A 116 -8.69 2.98 -2.91
C ILE A 116 -7.25 2.63 -3.33
N GLY A 117 -6.84 1.38 -3.10
CA GLY A 117 -5.43 0.97 -3.10
C GLY A 117 -4.84 0.68 -4.48
N ALA A 118 -5.63 0.21 -5.45
CA ALA A 118 -5.11 -0.27 -6.74
C ALA A 118 -4.45 0.84 -7.59
N ARG A 119 -4.78 2.11 -7.30
CA ARG A 119 -4.40 3.26 -8.14
C ARG A 119 -3.66 4.35 -7.37
N ILE A 120 -3.56 4.22 -6.04
CA ILE A 120 -2.82 5.15 -5.19
C ILE A 120 -1.38 4.68 -4.99
N SER A 121 -0.45 5.62 -4.90
CA SER A 121 0.96 5.35 -4.60
C SER A 121 1.28 5.86 -3.18
N GLY A 122 2.50 6.31 -2.88
CA GLY A 122 2.85 6.79 -1.55
C GLY A 122 2.16 8.11 -1.20
N LEU A 123 0.92 8.07 -0.72
CA LEU A 123 0.21 9.27 -0.27
C LEU A 123 0.92 9.84 0.97
N VAL A 124 1.38 11.09 0.88
CA VAL A 124 2.12 11.78 1.95
C VAL A 124 1.20 12.73 2.72
N TYR A 125 0.32 13.44 2.01
CA TYR A 125 -0.59 14.41 2.58
C TYR A 125 -1.83 14.55 1.70
N THR A 126 -2.97 14.86 2.31
CA THR A 126 -4.23 15.05 1.60
C THR A 126 -5.15 15.94 2.42
N GLU A 127 -5.92 16.79 1.75
CA GLU A 127 -7.03 17.53 2.37
C GLU A 127 -8.37 16.81 2.12
N PRO A 128 -9.38 17.00 2.98
CA PRO A 128 -10.67 16.35 2.81
C PRO A 128 -11.39 16.81 1.55
N ILE A 129 -11.92 15.85 0.79
CA ILE A 129 -12.82 16.07 -0.35
C ILE A 129 -14.20 15.51 0.04
N PRO A 130 -15.21 16.36 0.29
CA PRO A 130 -16.52 15.92 0.79
C PRO A 130 -17.18 14.82 -0.05
N GLU A 131 -17.07 14.91 -1.37
CA GLU A 131 -17.66 13.96 -2.32
C GLU A 131 -16.99 12.59 -2.21
N THR A 132 -15.66 12.55 -2.08
CA THR A 132 -14.91 11.31 -1.87
C THR A 132 -15.28 10.67 -0.53
N ILE A 133 -15.37 11.46 0.55
CA ILE A 133 -15.78 10.98 1.88
C ILE A 133 -17.21 10.43 1.83
N ALA A 134 -18.14 11.13 1.18
CA ALA A 134 -19.51 10.65 1.00
C ALA A 134 -19.57 9.35 0.20
N ALA A 135 -18.77 9.23 -0.87
CA ALA A 135 -18.66 8.03 -1.69
C ALA A 135 -18.10 6.84 -0.88
N ILE A 136 -17.12 7.06 -0.01
CA ILE A 136 -16.57 6.04 0.90
C ILE A 136 -17.66 5.52 1.84
N ARG A 137 -18.44 6.41 2.46
CA ARG A 137 -19.55 6.04 3.37
C ARG A 137 -20.62 5.21 2.68
N GLN A 138 -21.02 5.61 1.47
CA GLN A 138 -21.99 4.87 0.66
C GLN A 138 -21.54 3.43 0.36
N ARG A 139 -20.24 3.16 0.44
CA ARG A 139 -19.61 1.84 0.23
C ARG A 139 -19.26 1.13 1.54
N ASN A 140 -19.87 1.52 2.66
CA ASN A 140 -19.62 1.00 4.00
C ASN A 140 -18.17 1.18 4.47
N GLY A 141 -17.50 2.23 3.99
CA GLY A 141 -16.22 2.69 4.54
C GLY A 141 -16.43 3.72 5.64
N PHE A 142 -15.51 3.74 6.59
CA PHE A 142 -15.44 4.71 7.68
C PHE A 142 -14.16 5.55 7.53
N VAL A 143 -14.30 6.87 7.53
CA VAL A 143 -13.17 7.80 7.49
C VAL A 143 -12.81 8.19 8.91
N LEU A 144 -11.53 8.06 9.28
CA LEU A 144 -11.07 8.27 10.65
C LEU A 144 -11.32 9.70 11.14
N ASP A 145 -10.96 10.69 10.32
CA ASP A 145 -11.23 12.10 10.56
C ASP A 145 -11.58 12.79 9.24
N GLU A 146 -12.87 13.10 9.08
CA GLU A 146 -13.40 13.70 7.86
C GLU A 146 -13.13 15.20 7.74
N ASN A 147 -12.77 15.86 8.84
CA ASN A 147 -12.50 17.30 8.83
C ASN A 147 -11.06 17.59 8.41
N THR A 148 -10.15 16.64 8.65
CA THR A 148 -8.72 16.83 8.39
C THR A 148 -8.16 15.89 7.33
N ALA A 149 -8.83 14.76 7.06
CA ALA A 149 -8.32 13.68 6.23
C ALA A 149 -6.91 13.23 6.66
N VAL A 150 -6.69 13.14 7.98
CA VAL A 150 -5.40 12.72 8.54
C VAL A 150 -5.05 11.30 8.13
N ILE A 151 -3.78 11.08 7.77
CA ILE A 151 -3.21 9.75 7.55
C ILE A 151 -2.59 9.30 8.86
N ASP A 152 -3.33 8.53 9.65
CA ASP A 152 -2.92 7.96 10.93
C ASP A 152 -3.31 6.47 10.99
N PRO A 153 -2.45 5.57 10.47
CA PRO A 153 -2.68 4.14 10.52
C PRO A 153 -2.80 3.59 11.96
N VAL A 154 -2.10 4.19 12.93
CA VAL A 154 -2.10 3.73 14.33
C VAL A 154 -3.48 3.94 14.95
N SER A 155 -4.02 5.14 14.83
CA SER A 155 -5.37 5.46 15.31
C SER A 155 -6.44 4.71 14.51
N GLY A 156 -6.23 4.46 13.22
CA GLY A 156 -7.11 3.63 12.42
C GLY A 156 -7.20 2.19 12.93
N VAL A 157 -6.07 1.56 13.25
CA VAL A 157 -6.04 0.21 13.84
C VAL A 157 -6.72 0.18 15.21
N LYS A 158 -6.47 1.19 16.05
CA LYS A 158 -7.15 1.32 17.36
C LYS A 158 -8.66 1.46 17.21
N ALA A 159 -9.11 2.27 16.25
CA ALA A 159 -10.54 2.44 15.96
C ALA A 159 -11.18 1.13 15.48
N ALA A 160 -10.52 0.40 14.58
CA ALA A 160 -10.99 -0.91 14.12
C ALA A 160 -11.14 -1.90 15.28
N TYR A 161 -10.18 -1.93 16.21
CA TYR A 161 -10.27 -2.75 17.42
C TYR A 161 -11.44 -2.34 18.33
N VAL A 162 -11.65 -1.04 18.57
CA VAL A 162 -12.76 -0.53 19.40
C VAL A 162 -14.13 -0.89 18.81
N ILE A 163 -14.25 -0.90 17.48
CA ILE A 163 -15.47 -1.35 16.79
C ILE A 163 -15.71 -2.86 16.97
N GLY A 164 -14.67 -3.63 17.31
CA GLY A 164 -14.75 -5.06 17.64
C GLY A 164 -14.14 -6.00 16.60
N PHE A 165 -13.43 -5.48 15.60
CA PHE A 165 -12.77 -6.30 14.59
C PHE A 165 -11.53 -7.01 15.15
N LYS A 166 -11.32 -8.26 14.71
CA LYS A 166 -10.25 -9.12 15.26
C LYS A 166 -9.14 -9.42 14.26
N LYS A 167 -9.42 -9.44 12.96
CA LYS A 167 -8.39 -9.65 11.91
C LYS A 167 -8.27 -8.39 11.06
N ILE A 168 -7.28 -7.57 11.37
CA ILE A 168 -7.10 -6.24 10.79
C ILE A 168 -5.87 -6.24 9.90
N ALA A 169 -5.99 -5.80 8.65
CA ALA A 169 -4.82 -5.46 7.82
C ALA A 169 -4.62 -3.95 7.77
N VAL A 170 -3.37 -3.50 7.83
CA VAL A 170 -3.02 -2.08 7.78
C VAL A 170 -1.82 -1.86 6.88
N THR A 171 -1.89 -0.83 6.02
CA THR A 171 -0.74 -0.41 5.21
C THR A 171 0.07 0.64 5.95
N VAL A 172 1.39 0.49 5.97
CA VAL A 172 2.34 1.45 6.58
C VAL A 172 3.49 1.74 5.61
N ALA A 173 4.01 2.96 5.64
CA ALA A 173 5.09 3.41 4.76
C ALA A 173 6.43 3.66 5.49
N ASP A 174 6.46 3.54 6.82
CA ASP A 174 7.62 3.85 7.65
C ASP A 174 7.72 2.93 8.88
N LEU A 175 8.94 2.82 9.42
CA LEU A 175 9.25 1.96 10.56
C LEU A 175 8.56 2.41 11.84
N LYS A 176 8.53 3.72 12.10
CA LYS A 176 8.00 4.28 13.35
C LYS A 176 6.53 3.91 13.52
N THR A 177 5.72 4.09 12.49
CA THR A 177 4.30 3.71 12.49
C THR A 177 4.11 2.22 12.76
N ALA A 178 4.93 1.36 12.13
CA ALA A 178 4.85 -0.08 12.32
C ALA A 178 5.23 -0.51 13.76
N GLU A 179 6.28 0.08 14.33
CA GLU A 179 6.71 -0.15 15.72
C GLU A 179 5.64 0.32 16.71
N GLU A 180 5.00 1.47 16.47
CA GLU A 180 3.92 1.99 17.32
C GLU A 180 2.71 1.05 17.35
N ILE A 181 2.33 0.47 16.21
CA ILE A 181 1.25 -0.52 16.13
C ILE A 181 1.61 -1.78 16.94
N ARG A 182 2.84 -2.29 16.80
CA ARG A 182 3.30 -3.47 17.56
C ARG A 182 3.39 -3.20 19.06
N ALA A 183 3.92 -2.04 19.45
CA ALA A 183 4.02 -1.63 20.84
C ALA A 183 2.63 -1.52 21.48
N TRP A 184 1.66 -0.96 20.76
CA TRP A 184 0.27 -0.91 21.21
C TRP A 184 -0.38 -2.30 21.29
N GLN A 185 -0.16 -3.17 20.30
CA GLN A 185 -0.66 -4.54 20.33
C GLN A 185 -0.12 -5.32 21.54
N GLU A 186 1.17 -5.17 21.86
CA GLU A 186 1.80 -5.81 23.01
C GLU A 186 1.30 -5.24 24.35
N SER A 187 1.07 -3.92 24.45
CA SER A 187 0.48 -3.33 25.66
C SER A 187 -0.95 -3.80 25.88
N LEU A 188 -1.74 -3.90 24.81
CA LEU A 188 -3.10 -4.43 24.85
C LEU A 188 -3.12 -5.89 25.32
N LYS A 189 -2.17 -6.71 24.86
CA LYS A 189 -2.02 -8.11 25.29
C LYS A 189 -1.80 -8.23 26.80
N LYS A 190 -0.95 -7.35 27.36
CA LYS A 190 -0.67 -7.32 28.80
C LYS A 190 -1.88 -6.89 29.63
N GLU A 191 -2.71 -5.98 29.11
CA GLU A 191 -3.89 -5.48 29.81
C GLU A 191 -5.10 -6.42 29.72
N LYS A 192 -5.38 -6.96 28.53
CA LYS A 192 -6.63 -7.68 28.23
C LYS A 192 -6.48 -9.18 28.00
N GLY A 193 -5.26 -9.68 27.77
CA GLY A 193 -4.97 -11.09 27.47
C GLY A 193 -5.34 -11.54 26.05
N ASP A 194 -6.39 -10.96 25.45
CA ASP A 194 -6.77 -11.15 24.03
C ASP A 194 -6.32 -9.95 23.19
N VAL A 195 -5.85 -10.20 21.97
CA VAL A 195 -5.42 -9.16 21.02
C VAL A 195 -5.93 -9.47 19.61
N PRO A 196 -6.27 -8.45 18.82
CA PRO A 196 -6.54 -8.66 17.41
C PRO A 196 -5.28 -9.17 16.71
N GLN A 197 -5.48 -10.01 15.70
CA GLN A 197 -4.48 -10.26 14.69
C GLN A 197 -4.35 -9.00 13.83
N ILE A 198 -3.14 -8.44 13.77
CA ILE A 198 -2.85 -7.25 12.97
C ILE A 198 -1.81 -7.65 11.93
N ILE A 199 -2.22 -7.64 10.66
CA ILE A 199 -1.36 -7.85 9.50
C ILE A 199 -0.84 -6.48 9.04
N ILE A 200 0.43 -6.20 9.31
CA ILE A 200 1.08 -4.98 8.86
C ILE A 200 1.69 -5.22 7.47
N ILE A 201 1.22 -4.46 6.49
CA ILE A 201 1.68 -4.49 5.11
C ILE A 201 2.55 -3.26 4.84
N GLY A 202 3.85 -3.45 4.74
CA GLY A 202 4.81 -2.42 4.36
C GLY A 202 4.70 -2.09 2.87
N VAL A 203 4.38 -0.83 2.56
CA VAL A 203 4.24 -0.31 1.20
C VAL A 203 5.19 0.87 0.96
N HIS A 204 5.44 1.18 -0.32
CA HIS A 204 6.23 2.36 -0.71
C HIS A 204 7.64 2.42 -0.09
N THR A 205 8.32 1.27 -0.04
CA THR A 205 9.56 1.08 0.72
C THR A 205 10.83 1.58 0.01
N THR A 206 10.69 2.37 -1.07
CA THR A 206 11.85 2.86 -1.83
C THR A 206 12.77 3.72 -0.96
N GLY A 207 14.07 3.40 -0.96
CA GLY A 207 15.07 4.15 -0.21
C GLY A 207 15.12 3.89 1.30
N PHE A 208 14.49 2.82 1.80
CA PHE A 208 14.70 2.35 3.18
C PHE A 208 16.18 2.09 3.44
N ARG A 209 16.69 2.59 4.57
CA ARG A 209 18.09 2.46 4.99
C ARG A 209 18.35 1.12 5.66
N GLU A 210 19.61 0.69 5.68
CA GLU A 210 20.02 -0.59 6.28
C GLU A 210 19.66 -0.70 7.77
N CYS A 211 19.85 0.39 8.52
CA CYS A 211 19.53 0.44 9.95
C CYS A 211 18.03 0.28 10.26
N GLU A 212 17.16 0.55 9.29
CA GLU A 212 15.70 0.48 9.43
C GLU A 212 15.13 -0.82 8.84
N ALA A 213 15.74 -1.32 7.76
CA ALA A 213 15.22 -2.44 6.97
C ALA A 213 15.03 -3.71 7.80
N GLY A 214 16.03 -4.07 8.63
CA GLY A 214 15.96 -5.26 9.49
C GLY A 214 14.79 -5.18 10.47
N LYS A 215 14.70 -4.09 11.23
CA LYS A 215 13.62 -3.85 12.18
C LYS A 215 12.26 -3.80 11.48
N PHE A 216 12.19 -3.18 10.30
CA PHE A 216 10.96 -3.09 9.53
C PHE A 216 10.46 -4.48 9.11
N ALA A 217 11.36 -5.35 8.66
CA ALA A 217 11.01 -6.74 8.35
C ALA A 217 10.57 -7.53 9.59
N GLU A 218 11.14 -7.27 10.76
CA GLU A 218 10.74 -7.91 12.02
C GLU A 218 9.33 -7.51 12.47
N VAL A 219 8.93 -6.26 12.24
CA VAL A 219 7.62 -5.75 12.69
C VAL A 219 6.52 -5.87 11.63
N THR A 220 6.85 -6.08 10.36
CA THR A 220 5.87 -6.23 9.27
C THR A 220 5.58 -7.70 8.94
N ASP A 221 4.37 -7.98 8.44
CA ASP A 221 3.97 -9.33 8.03
C ASP A 221 4.17 -9.56 6.53
N ILE A 222 3.85 -8.53 5.74
CA ILE A 222 4.02 -8.49 4.29
C ILE A 222 4.73 -7.20 3.94
N CYS A 223 5.61 -7.22 2.94
CA CYS A 223 6.31 -6.04 2.49
C CYS A 223 6.46 -6.05 0.97
N THR A 224 6.21 -4.92 0.32
CA THR A 224 6.62 -4.70 -1.06
C THR A 224 8.12 -4.43 -1.09
N LEU A 225 8.90 -5.20 -1.85
CA LEU A 225 10.31 -4.89 -2.10
C LEU A 225 10.40 -3.92 -3.29
N CYS A 226 10.24 -2.62 -3.03
CA CYS A 226 10.45 -1.56 -4.02
C CYS A 226 11.96 -1.35 -4.28
N ALA A 227 12.41 -0.16 -4.68
CA ALA A 227 13.84 0.11 -4.84
C ALA A 227 14.51 0.38 -3.47
N SER A 228 14.51 -0.63 -2.60
CA SER A 228 15.30 -0.69 -1.38
C SER A 228 16.26 -1.87 -1.47
N GLU A 229 17.55 -1.58 -1.59
CA GLU A 229 18.60 -2.59 -1.55
C GLU A 229 18.60 -3.32 -0.20
N SER A 230 18.44 -2.59 0.90
CA SER A 230 18.49 -3.16 2.25
C SER A 230 17.36 -4.15 2.53
N LEU A 231 16.13 -3.89 2.10
CA LEU A 231 15.03 -4.86 2.27
C LEU A 231 15.18 -6.07 1.33
N ARG A 232 15.84 -5.89 0.19
CA ARG A 232 16.09 -6.94 -0.81
C ARG A 232 17.16 -7.95 -0.39
N THR A 233 17.86 -7.75 0.74
CA THR A 233 18.80 -8.74 1.30
C THR A 233 18.18 -9.61 2.40
N ILE A 234 16.99 -9.24 2.90
CA ILE A 234 16.34 -9.92 4.01
C ILE A 234 15.58 -11.14 3.50
N ARG A 235 15.80 -12.30 4.13
CA ARG A 235 15.16 -13.57 3.75
C ARG A 235 13.69 -13.59 4.18
N PRO A 236 12.73 -13.71 3.24
CA PRO A 236 11.32 -13.88 3.57
C PRO A 236 10.91 -15.35 3.67
N LEU A 237 9.71 -15.60 4.20
CA LEU A 237 9.06 -16.92 4.28
C LEU A 237 8.32 -17.31 3.00
N ALA A 238 7.89 -16.31 2.24
CA ALA A 238 7.28 -16.46 0.91
C ALA A 238 7.52 -15.19 0.08
N GLN A 239 7.52 -15.34 -1.23
CA GLN A 239 7.67 -14.26 -2.20
C GLN A 239 6.71 -14.49 -3.37
N VAL A 240 6.09 -13.42 -3.86
CA VAL A 240 5.28 -13.42 -5.09
C VAL A 240 5.77 -12.32 -6.03
N GLY A 241 6.05 -12.69 -7.28
CA GLY A 241 6.72 -11.83 -8.26
C GLY A 241 8.24 -11.80 -8.11
N THR A 242 8.94 -11.16 -9.05
CA THR A 242 10.43 -11.09 -9.10
C THR A 242 10.98 -9.70 -9.42
N ALA A 243 10.14 -8.77 -9.86
CA ALA A 243 10.53 -7.41 -10.23
C ALA A 243 10.35 -6.43 -9.05
N VAL A 244 9.10 -6.21 -8.66
CA VAL A 244 8.70 -5.52 -7.43
C VAL A 244 7.90 -6.53 -6.60
N PRO A 245 8.56 -7.50 -5.96
CA PRO A 245 7.84 -8.59 -5.29
C PRO A 245 7.13 -8.12 -4.03
N LEU A 246 6.04 -8.80 -3.70
CA LEU A 246 5.56 -8.83 -2.32
C LEU A 246 6.20 -10.02 -1.62
N VAL A 247 6.67 -9.82 -0.40
CA VAL A 247 7.25 -10.86 0.43
C VAL A 247 6.53 -10.95 1.76
N ALA A 248 6.47 -12.14 2.33
CA ALA A 248 5.96 -12.36 3.69
C ALA A 248 7.12 -12.59 4.66
N PHE A 249 7.15 -11.84 5.76
CA PHE A 249 8.10 -12.02 6.86
C PHE A 249 7.50 -12.79 8.03
N SER A 250 6.17 -12.92 8.09
CA SER A 250 5.48 -13.72 9.11
C SER A 250 4.67 -14.87 8.50
N GLN A 251 4.33 -15.85 9.32
CA GLN A 251 3.50 -16.99 8.91
C GLN A 251 2.10 -16.53 8.48
N ALA A 252 1.51 -15.56 9.20
CA ALA A 252 0.21 -15.00 8.86
C ALA A 252 0.26 -14.23 7.52
N GLY A 253 1.33 -13.47 7.27
CA GLY A 253 1.56 -12.83 5.99
C GLY A 253 1.69 -13.84 4.84
N LYS A 254 2.38 -14.97 5.08
CA LYS A 254 2.53 -16.05 4.10
C LYS A 254 1.19 -16.69 3.76
N GLU A 255 0.36 -16.96 4.76
CA GLU A 255 -1.00 -17.49 4.56
C GLU A 255 -1.84 -16.56 3.68
N LEU A 256 -1.78 -15.25 3.95
CA LEU A 256 -2.53 -14.27 3.18
C LEU A 256 -2.05 -14.14 1.72
N LEU A 257 -0.74 -14.21 1.47
CA LEU A 257 -0.20 -14.25 0.11
C LEU A 257 -0.61 -15.52 -0.65
N LEU A 258 -0.62 -16.67 0.01
CA LEU A 258 -1.04 -17.94 -0.59
C LEU A 258 -2.55 -18.00 -0.83
N GLU A 259 -3.35 -17.36 0.03
CA GLU A 259 -4.79 -17.20 -0.22
C GLU A 259 -5.02 -16.43 -1.52
N ARG A 260 -4.32 -15.31 -1.69
CA ARG A 260 -4.39 -14.52 -2.93
C ARG A 260 -4.04 -15.34 -4.17
N ALA A 261 -3.05 -16.23 -4.06
CA ALA A 261 -2.60 -17.05 -5.19
C ALA A 261 -3.69 -17.95 -5.78
N LYS A 262 -4.70 -18.36 -5.00
CA LYS A 262 -5.84 -19.17 -5.49
C LYS A 262 -6.71 -18.44 -6.52
N TYR A 263 -6.70 -17.11 -6.52
CA TYR A 263 -7.59 -16.26 -7.32
C TYR A 263 -6.86 -15.48 -8.40
N VAL A 264 -5.54 -15.66 -8.51
CA VAL A 264 -4.79 -15.10 -9.64
C VAL A 264 -5.22 -15.80 -10.93
N LYS A 265 -5.70 -15.03 -11.91
CA LYS A 265 -6.23 -15.56 -13.18
C LYS A 265 -5.19 -16.33 -14.00
N SER A 266 -3.91 -15.96 -13.90
CA SER A 266 -2.81 -16.63 -14.61
C SER A 266 -2.33 -17.86 -13.85
N PRO A 267 -1.83 -18.91 -14.53
CA PRO A 267 -1.23 -20.06 -13.86
C PRO A 267 -0.13 -19.68 -12.88
N VAL A 268 -0.09 -20.35 -11.73
CA VAL A 268 0.87 -20.12 -10.65
C VAL A 268 1.83 -21.31 -10.56
N LEU A 269 3.13 -21.04 -10.57
CA LEU A 269 4.19 -22.00 -10.24
C LEU A 269 4.62 -21.77 -8.78
N VAL A 270 4.63 -22.83 -7.98
CA VAL A 270 5.15 -22.81 -6.62
C VAL A 270 6.43 -23.63 -6.56
N SER A 271 7.51 -22.99 -6.15
CA SER A 271 8.83 -23.61 -5.96
C SER A 271 9.44 -23.14 -4.64
N THR A 272 10.50 -23.81 -4.17
CA THR A 272 11.20 -23.47 -2.91
C THR A 272 12.67 -23.12 -3.15
N PRO A 273 12.99 -22.11 -3.97
CA PRO A 273 14.36 -21.64 -4.13
C PRO A 273 14.83 -20.85 -2.90
N PRO A 274 16.12 -20.54 -2.78
CA PRO A 274 16.59 -19.50 -1.88
C PRO A 274 15.88 -18.16 -2.19
N LEU A 275 15.39 -17.49 -1.14
CA LEU A 275 14.70 -16.20 -1.24
C LEU A 275 15.50 -15.07 -0.59
N PRO A 276 15.35 -13.82 -1.06
CA PRO A 276 14.49 -13.40 -2.16
C PRO A 276 15.07 -13.69 -3.56
N GLU A 277 14.22 -14.06 -4.52
CA GLU A 277 14.62 -14.30 -5.91
C GLU A 277 14.50 -13.00 -6.73
N LEU A 278 15.64 -12.40 -7.05
CA LEU A 278 15.73 -11.05 -7.63
C LEU A 278 16.62 -11.03 -8.89
N PRO A 279 16.09 -11.39 -10.07
CA PRO A 279 16.86 -11.36 -11.32
C PRO A 279 17.32 -9.94 -11.64
N GLU A 280 18.62 -9.75 -11.89
CA GLU A 280 19.27 -8.44 -12.08
C GLU A 280 18.58 -7.56 -13.13
N GLN A 281 18.22 -8.14 -14.27
CA GLN A 281 17.53 -7.48 -15.38
C GLN A 281 16.11 -6.98 -15.03
N LYS A 282 15.54 -7.43 -13.91
CA LYS A 282 14.23 -7.01 -13.40
C LYS A 282 14.32 -6.07 -12.20
N GLN A 283 15.50 -5.60 -11.83
CA GLN A 283 15.67 -4.72 -10.66
C GLN A 283 15.53 -3.24 -11.06
N PRO A 284 14.83 -2.40 -10.27
CA PRO A 284 14.80 -0.96 -10.50
C PRO A 284 16.22 -0.38 -10.55
N ARG A 285 16.42 0.64 -11.39
CA ARG A 285 17.70 1.31 -11.55
C ARG A 285 17.64 2.69 -10.89
N ARG A 286 18.77 3.11 -10.30
CA ARG A 286 18.92 4.41 -9.64
C ARG A 286 19.61 5.38 -10.59
N LEU A 287 19.35 6.67 -10.41
CA LEU A 287 20.20 7.71 -10.98
C LEU A 287 21.59 7.61 -10.35
N SER A 288 22.61 7.59 -11.21
CA SER A 288 24.04 7.60 -10.85
C SER A 288 24.44 8.85 -10.07
#